data_AF-A0A401QAY6-F1
#
_entry.id   AF-A0A401QAY6-F1
#
_cell.length_a   1.000
_cell.length_b   1.000
_cell.length_c   1.000
_cell.angle_alpha   90.00
_cell.angle_beta   90.00
_cell.angle_gamma   90.00
#
_symmetry.space_group_name_H-M   'P 1'
#
loop_
_entity.id
_entity.type
_entity.pdbx_description
1 polymer ?
#
loop_
_entity_poly.entity_id
_entity_poly.type
_entity_poly.pdbx_seq_one_letter_code
_entity_poly.pdbx_strand_id
1 'polypeptide(L)'
;QSFDQTSETWRAVSRVATLCNRAMFKPNQDGIPIPKREVIGDASETALLKFTELTIGNVMDYRHRFKKICEIPFNSTNKFQ
;
A
#
# COMPACT_ATOMS: atom_id res chain seq x y z
N GLN A 1 -10.89 -11.93 8.37
CA GLN A 1 -10.66 -11.65 9.79
C GLN A 1 -11.16 -10.24 10.08
N SER A 2 -11.93 -10.05 11.14
CA SER A 2 -12.26 -8.71 11.64
C SER A 2 -11.17 -8.29 12.63
N PHE A 3 -10.61 -7.10 12.46
CA PHE A 3 -9.67 -6.49 13.39
C PHE A 3 -10.05 -5.02 13.57
N ASP A 4 -9.66 -4.42 14.70
CA ASP A 4 -10.04 -3.05 15.03
C ASP A 4 -9.36 -2.05 14.08
N GLN A 5 -10.18 -1.28 13.36
CA GLN A 5 -9.74 -0.21 12.47
C GLN A 5 -10.00 1.20 13.03
N THR A 6 -10.50 1.29 14.26
CA THR A 6 -10.87 2.56 14.92
C THR A 6 -9.73 3.15 15.75
N SER A 7 -8.79 2.31 16.21
CA SER A 7 -7.62 2.73 16.97
C SER A 7 -6.71 3.69 16.18
N GLU A 8 -6.16 4.69 16.88
CA GLU A 8 -5.17 5.61 16.32
C GLU A 8 -3.89 4.90 15.87
N THR A 9 -3.48 3.86 16.60
CA THR A 9 -2.32 3.04 16.24
C THR A 9 -2.51 2.37 14.89
N TRP A 10 -3.72 1.85 14.61
CA TRP A 10 -4.04 1.29 13.30
C TRP A 10 -3.98 2.35 12.20
N ARG A 11 -4.55 3.54 12.44
CA ARG A 11 -4.50 4.64 11.46
C ARG A 11 -3.05 5.05 11.13
N ALA A 12 -2.17 5.06 12.12
CA ALA A 12 -0.75 5.36 11.92
C ALA A 12 -0.05 4.27 11.07
N VAL A 13 -0.21 2.99 11.44
CA VAL A 13 0.41 1.86 10.73
C VAL A 13 -0.11 1.73 9.30
N SER A 14 -1.42 1.83 9.12
CA SER A 14 -2.07 1.75 7.81
C SER A 14 -1.62 2.88 6.88
N ARG A 15 -1.43 4.10 7.40
CA ARG A 15 -0.83 5.22 6.65
C ARG A 15 0.61 4.88 6.21
N VAL A 16 1.45 4.37 7.10
CA VAL A 16 2.83 3.99 6.76
C VAL A 16 2.86 2.91 5.68
N ALA A 17 2.08 1.84 5.84
CA ALA A 17 1.98 0.76 4.86
C ALA A 17 1.47 1.25 3.48
N THR A 18 0.59 2.25 3.48
CA THR A 18 0.03 2.85 2.26
C THR A 18 1.05 3.73 1.55
N LEU A 19 1.77 4.59 2.28
CA LEU A 19 2.67 5.61 1.71
C LEU A 19 4.09 5.09 1.44
N CYS A 20 4.64 4.25 2.33
CA CYS A 20 5.99 3.70 2.23
C CYS A 20 6.00 2.41 1.38
N ASN A 21 5.42 2.48 0.20
CA ASN A 21 5.23 1.32 -0.66
C ASN A 21 5.25 1.77 -2.13
N ARG A 22 6.06 1.09 -2.95
CA ARG A 22 6.25 1.42 -4.38
C ARG A 22 5.35 0.62 -5.32
N ALA A 23 4.67 -0.41 -4.80
CA ALA A 23 3.83 -1.26 -5.61
C ALA A 23 2.64 -0.50 -6.22
N MET A 24 2.26 -0.87 -7.44
CA MET A 24 1.15 -0.26 -8.18
C MET A 24 0.28 -1.32 -8.85
N PHE A 25 -1.04 -1.12 -8.84
CA PHE A 25 -1.95 -1.93 -9.65
C PHE A 25 -1.70 -1.69 -11.14
N LYS A 26 -1.78 -2.74 -11.96
CA LYS A 26 -1.78 -2.57 -13.42
C LYS A 26 -3.09 -1.88 -13.86
N PRO A 27 -3.06 -1.10 -14.94
CA PRO A 27 -4.26 -0.41 -15.45
C PRO A 27 -5.30 -1.41 -15.95
N ASN A 28 -6.56 -0.96 -16.08
CA ASN A 28 -7.69 -1.70 -16.64
C ASN A 28 -8.11 -2.95 -15.82
N GLN A 29 -8.07 -2.86 -14.49
CA GLN A 29 -8.42 -3.96 -13.59
C GLN A 29 -9.53 -3.61 -12.58
N ASP A 30 -10.30 -2.55 -12.85
CA ASP A 30 -11.32 -2.04 -11.91
C ASP A 30 -12.39 -3.09 -11.58
N GLY A 31 -12.79 -3.91 -12.57
CA GLY A 31 -13.75 -5.02 -12.39
C GLY A 31 -13.16 -6.30 -11.78
N ILE A 32 -11.85 -6.37 -11.57
CA ILE A 32 -11.18 -7.54 -10.99
C ILE A 32 -11.15 -7.39 -9.45
N PRO A 33 -11.52 -8.42 -8.68
CA PRO A 33 -11.39 -8.40 -7.22
C PRO A 33 -9.95 -8.10 -6.79
N ILE A 34 -9.77 -7.23 -5.79
CA ILE A 34 -8.45 -6.74 -5.32
C ILE A 34 -7.42 -7.88 -5.10
N PRO A 35 -7.75 -9.03 -4.47
CA PRO A 35 -6.79 -10.12 -4.28
C PRO A 35 -6.22 -10.66 -5.60
N LYS A 36 -6.99 -10.59 -6.69
CA LYS A 36 -6.65 -11.10 -8.03
C LYS A 36 -6.08 -10.04 -8.96
N ARG A 37 -6.11 -8.75 -8.59
CA ARG A 37 -5.49 -7.68 -9.40
C ARG A 37 -3.99 -7.93 -9.53
N GLU A 38 -3.47 -7.63 -10.70
CA GLU A 38 -2.04 -7.69 -10.98
C GLU A 38 -1.37 -6.43 -10.45
N VAL A 39 -0.18 -6.60 -9.88
CA VAL A 39 0.57 -5.53 -9.23
C VAL A 39 2.00 -5.57 -9.74
N ILE A 40 2.55 -4.39 -9.99
CA ILE A 40 3.97 -4.19 -10.26
C ILE A 40 4.63 -3.89 -8.91
N GLY A 41 5.49 -4.78 -8.43
CA GLY A 41 6.15 -4.69 -7.12
C GLY A 41 6.61 -6.06 -6.63
N ASP A 42 7.39 -6.11 -5.56
CA ASP A 42 7.74 -7.39 -4.92
C ASP A 42 6.55 -7.98 -4.15
N ALA A 43 6.70 -9.23 -3.69
CA ALA A 43 5.62 -9.96 -3.02
C ALA A 43 5.15 -9.29 -1.72
N SER A 44 6.06 -8.69 -0.95
CA SER A 44 5.76 -8.06 0.33
C SER A 44 5.05 -6.72 0.12
N GLU A 45 5.56 -5.88 -0.78
CA GLU A 45 4.91 -4.62 -1.13
C GLU A 45 3.55 -4.85 -1.79
N THR A 46 3.42 -5.89 -2.61
CA THR A 46 2.15 -6.29 -3.24
C THR A 46 1.11 -6.69 -2.19
N ALA A 47 1.50 -7.48 -1.19
CA ALA A 47 0.61 -7.89 -0.11
C ALA A 47 0.09 -6.68 0.68
N LEU A 48 0.98 -5.74 1.02
CA LEU A 48 0.61 -4.50 1.73
C LEU A 48 -0.29 -3.59 0.89
N LEU A 49 -0.04 -3.46 -0.41
CA LEU A 49 -0.89 -2.66 -1.31
C LEU A 49 -2.31 -3.24 -1.38
N LYS A 50 -2.44 -4.56 -1.58
CA LYS A 50 -3.76 -5.21 -1.63
C LYS A 50 -4.49 -5.12 -0.29
N PHE A 51 -3.76 -5.26 0.82
CA PHE A 51 -4.32 -5.16 2.16
C PHE A 51 -4.82 -3.75 2.48
N THR A 52 -4.04 -2.72 2.17
CA THR A 52 -4.44 -1.32 2.38
C THR A 52 -5.58 -0.92 1.46
N GLU A 53 -5.62 -1.41 0.22
CA GLU A 53 -6.74 -1.20 -0.70
C GLU A 53 -8.04 -1.86 -0.20
N LEU A 54 -7.97 -3.07 0.38
CA LEU A 54 -9.13 -3.76 0.94
C LEU A 54 -9.69 -3.12 2.22
N THR A 55 -8.84 -2.42 2.98
CA THR A 55 -9.18 -1.93 4.33
C THR A 55 -9.47 -0.44 4.35
N ILE A 56 -8.63 0.37 3.70
CA ILE A 56 -8.75 1.83 3.63
C ILE A 56 -9.54 2.25 2.39
N GLY A 57 -9.36 1.53 1.27
CA GLY A 57 -9.92 1.90 -0.03
C GLY A 57 -9.19 3.06 -0.71
N ASN A 58 -9.27 3.11 -2.04
CA ASN A 58 -8.75 4.19 -2.88
C ASN A 58 -7.30 4.60 -2.53
N VAL A 59 -6.40 3.62 -2.43
CA VAL A 59 -4.99 3.85 -2.02
C VAL A 59 -4.28 4.82 -2.95
N MET A 60 -4.59 4.79 -4.25
CA MET A 60 -3.99 5.70 -5.23
C MET A 60 -4.36 7.16 -4.96
N ASP A 61 -5.63 7.45 -4.64
CA ASP A 61 -6.07 8.78 -4.24
C ASP A 61 -5.49 9.20 -2.88
N TYR A 62 -5.33 8.24 -1.96
CA TYR A 62 -4.63 8.48 -0.70
C TYR A 62 -3.19 8.94 -0.94
N ARG A 63 -2.45 8.23 -1.80
CA ARG A 63 -1.07 8.61 -2.18
C ARG A 63 -1.02 9.94 -2.93
N HIS A 64 -2.02 10.27 -3.75
CA HIS A 64 -2.09 11.56 -4.43
C HIS A 64 -2.23 12.73 -3.44
N ARG A 65 -3.04 12.56 -2.39
CA ARG A 65 -3.20 13.56 -1.31
C ARG A 65 -1.92 13.78 -0.50
N PHE A 66 -1.10 12.75 -0.35
CA PHE A 66 0.19 12.81 0.37
C PHE A 66 1.35 12.62 -0.62
N LYS A 67 1.57 13.62 -1.47
CA LYS A 67 2.59 13.58 -2.51
C LYS A 67 3.98 13.32 -1.92
N LYS A 68 4.61 12.26 -2.40
CA LYS A 68 5.98 11.89 -2.04
C LYS A 68 6.96 12.94 -2.56
N ILE A 69 7.76 13.52 -1.66
CA ILE A 69 8.79 14.53 -1.97
C ILE A 69 10.17 13.86 -2.10
N CYS A 70 10.45 12.87 -1.27
CA CYS A 70 11.67 12.07 -1.31
C CYS A 70 11.36 10.61 -1.00
N GLU A 71 12.29 9.73 -1.38
CA GLU A 71 12.29 8.33 -0.97
C GLU A 71 13.71 7.77 -0.94
N ILE A 72 13.93 6.80 -0.06
CA ILE A 72 15.13 5.97 -0.05
C ILE A 72 14.67 4.56 -0.43
N PRO A 73 15.08 4.00 -1.58
CA PRO A 73 14.73 2.63 -1.93
C PRO A 73 15.35 1.62 -0.97
N PHE A 74 14.61 0.53 -0.74
CA PHE A 74 15.18 -0.62 -0.04
C PHE A 74 16.46 -1.09 -0.73
N ASN A 75 17.50 -1.33 0.05
CA ASN A 75 18.71 -2.01 -0.41
C ASN A 75 19.29 -2.88 0.70
N SER A 76 20.14 -3.83 0.34
CA SER A 76 20.70 -4.83 1.27
C SER A 76 21.69 -4.24 2.29
N THR A 77 22.19 -3.03 2.06
CA THR A 77 23.11 -2.32 2.96
C THR A 77 22.34 -1.66 4.10
N ASN A 78 21.31 -0.86 3.77
CA ASN A 78 20.52 -0.08 4.71
C ASN A 78 19.42 -0.91 5.38
N LYS A 79 18.86 -1.89 4.65
CA LYS A 79 17.82 -2.81 5.15
C LYS A 79 16.54 -2.12 5.63
N PHE A 80 16.29 -0.90 5.19
CA PHE A 80 15.06 -0.17 5.42
C PHE A 80 14.60 0.53 4.14
N GLN A 81 13.33 0.89 4.15
CA GLN A 81 12.68 1.81 3.23
C GLN A 81 11.85 2.78 4.07
#